data_AF-A0A3B8Q1Q6-F1
#
_entry.id   AF-A0A3B8Q1Q6-F1
#
_cell.length_a   1.000
_cell.length_b   1.000
_cell.length_c   1.000
_cell.angle_alpha   90.00
_cell.angle_beta   90.00
_cell.angle_gamma   90.00
#
_symmetry.space_group_name_H-M   'P 1'
#
loop_
_entity.id
_entity.type
_entity.pdbx_description
1 polymer ?
#
loop_
_entity_poly.entity_id
_entity_poly.type
_entity_poly.pdbx_seq_one_letter_code
_entity_poly.pdbx_strand_id
1 'polypeptide(L)'
;MAEPVGAVGNWRLDLPPASEQVHSVMTREALKDAVQTASHWPVVIELSSGRMLPVPHPDYVLFPPEVNVVVVTTAGGRFNVVDPAQIVSVSRQEAVTR
;
A
#
# COMPACT_ATOMS: atom_id res chain seq x y z
N MET A 1 -41.56 11.17 46.57
CA MET A 1 -40.83 12.44 46.36
C MET A 1 -39.36 12.13 46.53
N ALA A 2 -38.40 12.47 45.69
CA ALA A 2 -38.31 12.89 44.29
C ALA A 2 -36.80 12.76 43.97
N GLU A 3 -36.45 12.35 42.75
CA GLU A 3 -35.07 12.21 42.26
C GLU A 3 -34.38 13.58 42.06
N PRO A 4 -33.04 13.58 41.90
CA PRO A 4 -32.48 14.06 40.61
C PRO A 4 -31.39 13.10 40.08
N VAL A 5 -31.45 12.58 38.84
CA VAL A 5 -31.10 13.19 37.52
C VAL A 5 -29.78 13.98 37.58
N GLY A 6 -28.65 13.42 37.13
CA GLY A 6 -28.16 13.43 35.74
C GLY A 6 -26.68 13.90 35.78
N ALA A 7 -25.76 13.58 34.89
CA ALA A 7 -25.77 12.93 33.60
C ALA A 7 -24.41 12.22 33.43
N VAL A 8 -24.43 10.96 33.02
CA VAL A 8 -23.22 10.25 32.57
C VAL A 8 -22.89 10.84 31.19
N GLY A 9 -21.80 11.60 31.12
CA GLY A 9 -21.35 12.23 29.88
C GLY A 9 -21.17 11.21 28.78
N ASN A 10 -22.08 11.26 27.80
CA ASN A 10 -22.08 10.44 26.61
C ASN A 10 -20.97 10.96 25.68
N TRP A 11 -19.73 10.53 25.89
CA TRP A 11 -18.61 10.78 24.98
C TRP A 11 -18.88 10.06 23.66
N ARG A 12 -19.65 10.71 22.80
CA ARG A 12 -19.68 10.42 21.38
C ARG A 12 -18.31 10.83 20.85
N LEU A 13 -17.37 9.87 20.75
CA LEU A 13 -16.37 9.97 19.70
C LEU A 13 -17.19 10.08 18.42
N ASP A 14 -17.16 11.24 17.80
CA ASP A 14 -17.42 11.39 16.38
C ASP A 14 -16.31 10.60 15.68
N LEU A 15 -16.47 9.27 15.64
CA LEU A 15 -15.66 8.41 14.81
C LEU A 15 -16.01 8.83 13.38
N PRO A 16 -15.04 9.33 12.59
CA PRO A 16 -15.28 9.47 11.16
C PRO A 16 -15.73 8.09 10.64
N PRO A 17 -16.66 8.03 9.68
CA PRO A 17 -17.09 6.76 9.11
C PRO A 17 -15.86 5.96 8.72
N ALA A 18 -15.86 4.68 9.10
CA ALA A 18 -14.76 3.77 8.85
C ALA A 18 -14.33 3.87 7.38
N SER A 19 -13.04 4.15 7.19
CA SER A 19 -12.31 3.89 5.95
C SER A 19 -12.66 4.81 4.77
N GLU A 20 -12.50 6.12 4.94
CA GLU A 20 -11.80 6.85 3.87
C GLU A 20 -10.34 6.37 3.89
N GLN A 21 -10.09 5.25 3.22
CA GLN A 21 -8.77 4.95 2.71
C GLN A 21 -8.41 6.12 1.82
N VAL A 22 -7.73 7.11 2.39
CA VAL A 22 -6.98 8.09 1.63
C VAL A 22 -6.00 7.25 0.84
N HIS A 23 -6.38 6.88 -0.39
CA HIS A 23 -5.45 6.38 -1.38
C HIS A 23 -4.50 7.54 -1.62
N SER A 24 -3.48 7.64 -0.78
CA SER A 24 -2.31 8.46 -1.03
C SER A 24 -1.78 7.94 -2.37
N VAL A 25 -2.03 8.70 -3.43
CA VAL A 25 -1.47 8.43 -4.74
C VAL A 25 0.03 8.26 -4.52
N MET A 26 0.51 7.02 -4.65
CA MET A 26 1.89 6.71 -4.35
C MET A 26 2.73 7.39 -5.44
N THR A 27 3.57 8.35 -5.04
CA THR A 27 4.47 8.99 -6.00
C THR A 27 5.55 8.00 -6.42
N ARG A 28 6.05 8.15 -7.64
CA ARG A 28 7.12 7.30 -8.18
C ARG A 28 8.34 7.25 -7.23
N GLU A 29 8.71 8.38 -6.65
CA GLU A 29 9.84 8.47 -5.73
C GLU A 29 9.57 7.72 -4.42
N ALA A 30 8.37 7.85 -3.86
CA ALA A 30 7.99 7.11 -2.66
C ALA A 30 7.96 5.59 -2.91
N LEU A 31 7.52 5.17 -4.10
CA LEU A 31 7.57 3.76 -4.49
C LEU A 31 9.01 3.25 -4.62
N LYS A 32 9.87 4.04 -5.27
CA LYS A 32 11.28 3.70 -5.44
C LYS A 32 11.96 3.57 -4.08
N ASP A 33 11.72 4.51 -3.17
CA ASP A 33 12.25 4.47 -1.80
C ASP A 33 11.75 3.25 -1.03
N ALA A 34 10.44 2.96 -1.09
CA ALA A 34 9.84 1.80 -0.42
C ALA A 34 10.45 0.47 -0.92
N VAL A 35 10.59 0.31 -2.23
CA VAL A 35 11.16 -0.90 -2.85
C VAL A 35 12.66 -1.02 -2.53
N GLN A 36 13.42 0.07 -2.60
CA GLN A 36 14.86 0.05 -2.29
C GLN A 36 15.14 -0.19 -0.81
N THR A 37 14.33 0.39 0.09
CA THR A 37 14.43 0.16 1.54
C THR A 37 14.06 -1.28 1.90
N ALA A 38 13.23 -1.93 1.09
CA ALA A 38 12.88 -3.33 1.24
C ALA A 38 13.92 -4.31 0.65
N SER A 39 15.15 -3.88 0.37
CA SER A 39 16.18 -4.71 -0.28
C SER A 39 16.41 -6.11 0.31
N HIS A 40 16.04 -6.34 1.58
CA HIS A 40 16.21 -7.64 2.24
C HIS A 40 14.92 -8.48 2.34
N TRP A 41 13.80 -8.00 1.81
CA TRP A 41 12.49 -8.64 2.00
C TRP A 41 11.68 -8.64 0.69
N PRO A 42 11.00 -9.76 0.36
CA PRO A 42 10.03 -9.75 -0.71
C PRO A 42 8.90 -8.75 -0.39
N VAL A 43 8.45 -8.01 -1.39
CA VAL A 43 7.33 -7.07 -1.28
C VAL A 43 6.23 -7.43 -2.28
N VAL A 44 5.01 -7.00 -1.99
CA VAL A 44 3.87 -7.11 -2.91
C VAL A 44 3.40 -5.70 -3.22
N ILE A 45 3.28 -5.42 -4.51
CA ILE A 45 2.70 -4.18 -5.02
C ILE A 45 1.23 -4.45 -5.31
N GLU A 46 0.34 -3.73 -4.64
CA GLU A 46 -1.10 -3.79 -4.89
C GLU A 46 -1.52 -2.66 -5.83
N LEU A 47 -2.28 -3.02 -6.86
CA LEU A 47 -2.86 -2.09 -7.81
C LEU A 47 -4.32 -1.80 -7.46
N SER A 48 -4.80 -0.63 -7.85
CA SER A 48 -6.20 -0.18 -7.74
C SER A 48 -7.20 -1.11 -8.43
N SER A 49 -6.74 -1.94 -9.37
CA SER A 49 -7.55 -3.02 -9.98
C SER A 49 -7.76 -4.23 -9.06
N GLY A 50 -7.16 -4.24 -7.87
CA GLY A 50 -7.08 -5.40 -6.98
C GLY A 50 -6.01 -6.43 -7.38
N ARG A 51 -5.25 -6.16 -8.44
CA ARG A 51 -4.13 -7.04 -8.87
C ARG A 51 -2.96 -6.88 -7.92
N MET A 52 -2.37 -8.00 -7.53
CA MET A 52 -1.16 -8.07 -6.72
C MET A 52 0.03 -8.51 -7.56
N LEU A 53 1.14 -7.78 -7.45
CA LEU A 53 2.39 -8.07 -8.15
C LEU A 53 3.47 -8.42 -7.10
N PRO A 54 3.81 -9.71 -6.95
CA PRO A 54 4.88 -10.11 -6.05
C PRO A 54 6.24 -9.71 -6.63
N VAL A 55 7.04 -9.07 -5.79
CA VAL A 55 8.38 -8.56 -6.08
C VAL A 55 9.36 -9.22 -5.10
N PRO A 56 10.06 -10.28 -5.53
CA PRO A 56 10.95 -11.02 -4.64
C PRO A 56 12.22 -10.26 -4.25
N HIS A 57 12.67 -9.32 -5.08
CA HIS A 57 13.85 -8.49 -4.86
C HIS A 57 13.67 -7.13 -5.55
N PRO A 58 14.22 -6.01 -5.03
CA PRO A 58 14.13 -4.70 -5.68
C PRO A 58 14.63 -4.69 -7.14
N ASP A 59 15.60 -5.53 -7.50
CA ASP A 59 16.08 -5.67 -8.88
C ASP A 59 15.02 -6.12 -9.88
N TYR A 60 13.89 -6.66 -9.40
CA TYR A 60 12.75 -7.00 -10.25
C TYR A 60 11.93 -5.76 -10.62
N VAL A 61 12.26 -4.58 -10.09
CA VAL A 61 11.54 -3.33 -10.35
C VAL A 61 12.46 -2.33 -11.07
N LEU A 62 12.04 -1.91 -12.26
CA LEU A 62 12.73 -0.89 -13.04
C LEU A 62 11.97 0.44 -12.99
N PHE A 63 12.72 1.53 -12.82
CA PHE A 63 12.21 2.90 -12.82
C PHE A 63 12.89 3.70 -13.94
N PRO A 64 12.40 3.63 -15.19
CA PRO A 64 13.05 4.31 -16.31
C PRO A 64 13.08 5.83 -16.08
N PRO A 65 14.19 6.54 -16.35
CA PRO A 65 14.33 7.95 -16.01
C PRO A 65 13.32 8.86 -16.73
N GLU A 66 13.07 8.60 -18.01
CA GLU A 66 12.32 9.49 -18.90
C GLU A 66 10.82 9.22 -19.01
N VAL A 67 10.36 8.05 -18.55
CA VAL A 67 8.95 7.67 -18.63
C VAL A 67 8.39 7.41 -17.24
N ASN A 68 7.18 7.91 -16.98
CA ASN A 68 6.51 7.77 -15.69
C ASN A 68 5.79 6.42 -15.58
N VAL A 69 6.55 5.33 -15.67
CA VAL A 69 6.07 3.96 -15.50
C VAL A 69 6.96 3.17 -14.55
N VAL A 70 6.41 2.12 -13.99
CA VAL A 70 7.12 1.15 -13.16
C VAL A 70 7.07 -0.18 -13.88
N VAL A 71 8.22 -0.81 -14.11
CA VAL A 71 8.28 -2.12 -14.74
C VAL A 71 8.56 -3.15 -13.66
N VAL A 72 7.62 -4.07 -13.46
CA VAL A 72 7.74 -5.16 -12.49
C VAL A 72 7.95 -6.48 -13.21
N THR A 73 9.13 -7.05 -13.06
CA THR A 73 9.49 -8.36 -13.58
C THR A 73 8.99 -9.44 -12.62
N THR A 74 8.54 -10.55 -13.18
CA THR A 74 8.11 -11.74 -12.44
C THR A 74 9.22 -12.79 -12.46
N ALA A 75 9.24 -13.69 -11.48
CA ALA A 75 10.19 -14.82 -11.44
C ALA A 75 10.11 -15.73 -12.70
N GLY A 76 8.99 -15.70 -13.43
CA GLY A 76 8.80 -16.44 -14.69
C GLY A 76 9.30 -15.71 -15.94
N GLY A 77 10.05 -14.61 -15.81
CA GLY A 77 10.61 -13.86 -16.95
C GLY A 77 9.62 -12.97 -17.71
N ARG A 78 8.39 -12.81 -17.21
CA ARG A 78 7.41 -11.85 -17.73
C ARG A 78 7.57 -10.51 -17.03
N PHE A 79 7.22 -9.42 -17.70
CA PHE A 79 7.17 -8.08 -17.11
C PHE A 79 5.76 -7.50 -17.17
N ASN A 80 5.42 -6.69 -16.16
CA ASN A 80 4.22 -5.86 -16.13
C ASN A 80 4.67 -4.40 -16.16
N VAL A 81 4.12 -3.61 -17.07
CA VAL A 81 4.28 -2.15 -17.07
C VAL A 81 3.09 -1.57 -16.33
N VAL A 82 3.37 -0.80 -15.29
CA VAL A 82 2.38 -0.28 -14.35
C VAL A 82 2.51 1.23 -14.28
N ASP A 83 1.37 1.92 -14.33
CA ASP A 83 1.32 3.35 -14.03
C ASP A 83 1.43 3.56 -12.51
N PRO A 84 2.34 4.42 -12.01
CA PRO A 84 2.52 4.63 -10.58
C PRO A 84 1.23 5.08 -9.86
N ALA A 85 0.35 5.83 -10.54
CA ALA A 85 -0.90 6.29 -9.93
C ALA A 85 -1.91 5.16 -9.73
N GLN A 86 -1.70 4.00 -10.37
CA GLN A 86 -2.50 2.80 -10.12
C GLN A 86 -2.03 2.01 -8.91
N ILE A 87 -0.88 2.32 -8.31
CA ILE A 87 -0.37 1.60 -7.15
C ILE A 87 -1.01 2.17 -5.90
N VAL A 88 -1.72 1.32 -5.17
CA VAL A 88 -2.45 1.71 -3.95
C VAL A 88 -1.68 1.35 -2.68
N SER A 89 -0.82 0.34 -2.73
CA SER A 89 -0.03 -0.08 -1.58
C SER A 89 1.23 -0.85 -2.00
N VAL A 90 2.27 -0.74 -1.17
CA VAL A 90 3.41 -1.66 -1.16
C VAL A 90 3.55 -2.21 0.24
N SER A 91 3.40 -3.52 0.35
CA SER A 91 3.49 -4.23 1.64
C SER A 91 4.61 -5.26 1.59
N ARG A 92 5.26 -5.52 2.72
CA ARG A 92 6.16 -6.66 2.82
C ARG A 92 5.35 -7.94 2.65
N GLN A 93 5.86 -8.85 1.83
CA GLN A 93 5.34 -10.20 1.80
C GLN A 93 5.84 -10.88 3.08
N GLU A 94 5.01 -10.90 4.12
CA GLU A 94 5.31 -11.71 5.29
C GLU A 94 5.39 -13.17 4.81
N ALA A 95 6.55 -13.79 5.01
CA ALA A 95 6.66 -15.22 4.83
C ALA A 95 5.66 -15.85 5.80
N VAL A 96 4.58 -16.42 5.27
CA VAL A 96 3.68 -17.28 6.02
C VAL A 96 4.54 -18.42 6.56
N THR A 97 5.09 -18.23 7.76
CA THR A 97 5.75 -19.25 8.54
C THR A 97 4.64 -20.17 9.00
N ARG A 98 4.60 -21.36 8.42
CA ARG A 98 3.67 -22.43 8.80
C ARG A 98 4.41 -23.46 9.61
#